data_AF-A0A7C3BF38-F1
#
_entry.id   AF-A0A7C3BF38-F1
#
_cell.length_a   1.000
_cell.length_b   1.000
_cell.length_c   1.000
_cell.angle_alpha   90.00
_cell.angle_beta   90.00
_cell.angle_gamma   90.00
#
_symmetry.space_group_name_H-M   'P 1'
#
loop_
_entity.id
_entity.type
_entity.pdbx_description
1 polymer ?
#
loop_
_entity_poly.entity_id
_entity_poly.type
_entity_poly.pdbx_seq_one_letter_code
_entity_poly.pdbx_strand_id
1 'polypeptide(L)'
;MRVLHLPQSAASQISILVRALRLNGIEARGIVRGNSRYESSEGICDFQIRGRRKNLVHRLMQRASWWAALIAGVRWADVIHWHFAWGTGYRDLDLKLISALDKAAIVEFWGSDIRIPEIASKSNPYFSTIPDADAIYRVSLQESRMRQEKFARSGFSCLVPGPELLDYIQTDLFPRQYASVAALFPSEYIPSFPDPNHPRPVIAHMPSNKTVKGTDFVMSAIESLKTRYDFDFRLIHNVGQDKALNMIRDCDIMLDQFIVGSYGMVSLEAMALGKPVLCYLKAPILPRLPIDFPVVNANQENLADVLEEFIVDGQRRHDIGRLGRAYIEKYHDAQVIAGELIEIYQDLLDNRVGLHGNR
;
A
#
# COMPACT_ATOMS: atom_id res chain seq x y z
N MET A 1 -9.32 -17.68 16.85
CA MET A 1 -9.87 -16.95 15.69
C MET A 1 -9.10 -17.33 14.45
N ARG A 2 -9.79 -17.66 13.36
CA ARG A 2 -9.21 -18.02 12.05
C ARG A 2 -9.48 -16.91 11.03
N VAL A 3 -8.43 -16.38 10.44
CA VAL A 3 -8.52 -15.24 9.50
C VAL A 3 -8.03 -15.66 8.12
N LEU A 4 -8.83 -15.37 7.09
CA LEU A 4 -8.46 -15.61 5.71
C LEU A 4 -8.34 -14.30 4.94
N HIS A 5 -7.15 -14.05 4.40
CA HIS A 5 -6.86 -12.94 3.50
C HIS A 5 -7.05 -13.36 2.04
N LEU A 6 -7.77 -12.54 1.27
CA LEU A 6 -8.14 -12.77 -0.14
C LEU A 6 -8.07 -11.47 -0.93
N PRO A 7 -8.19 -11.53 -2.26
CA PRO A 7 -7.55 -12.48 -3.14
C PRO A 7 -6.32 -11.84 -3.81
N GLN A 8 -6.03 -10.56 -3.57
CA GLN A 8 -4.98 -9.82 -4.27
C GLN A 8 -4.06 -9.14 -3.28
N SER A 9 -2.77 -9.46 -3.37
CA SER A 9 -1.74 -8.76 -2.60
C SER A 9 -1.38 -7.45 -3.30
N ALA A 10 -1.24 -6.38 -2.52
CA ALA A 10 -0.52 -5.18 -2.92
C ALA A 10 0.82 -5.23 -2.20
N ALA A 11 1.95 -5.11 -2.89
CA ALA A 11 3.27 -4.97 -2.26
C ALA A 11 3.53 -5.94 -1.08
N SER A 12 3.20 -7.21 -1.27
CA SER A 12 3.36 -8.29 -0.27
C SER A 12 2.50 -8.17 1.01
N GLN A 13 1.56 -7.22 1.09
CA GLN A 13 0.81 -6.93 2.33
C GLN A 13 0.08 -8.15 2.89
N ILE A 14 -0.52 -9.00 2.05
CA ILE A 14 -1.15 -10.24 2.53
C ILE A 14 -0.12 -11.16 3.22
N SER A 15 1.06 -11.33 2.63
CA SER A 15 2.12 -12.18 3.21
C SER A 15 2.60 -11.60 4.54
N ILE A 16 2.83 -10.29 4.60
CA ILE A 16 3.29 -9.57 5.80
C ILE A 16 2.26 -9.71 6.93
N LEU A 17 0.99 -9.39 6.66
CA LEU A 17 -0.07 -9.46 7.67
C LEU A 17 -0.32 -10.88 8.15
N VAL A 18 -0.33 -11.88 7.25
CA VAL A 18 -0.49 -13.29 7.64
C VAL A 18 0.64 -13.76 8.55
N ARG A 19 1.89 -13.38 8.27
CA ARG A 19 3.04 -13.70 9.14
C ARG A 19 2.90 -13.02 10.49
N ALA A 20 2.54 -11.74 10.51
CA ALA A 20 2.44 -10.97 11.75
C ALA A 20 1.29 -11.44 12.65
N LEU A 21 0.14 -11.77 12.06
CA LEU A 21 -1.00 -12.35 12.78
C LEU A 21 -0.63 -13.71 13.40
N ARG A 22 0.10 -14.57 12.67
CA ARG A 22 0.57 -15.87 13.20
C ARG A 22 1.52 -15.71 14.39
N LEU A 23 2.41 -14.71 14.34
CA LEU A 23 3.29 -14.39 15.47
C LEU A 23 2.51 -13.96 16.72
N ASN A 24 1.29 -13.41 16.54
CA ASN A 24 0.36 -13.04 17.61
C ASN A 24 -0.65 -14.15 17.94
N GLY A 25 -0.37 -15.41 17.56
CA GLY A 25 -1.20 -16.56 17.91
C GLY A 25 -2.49 -16.69 17.11
N ILE A 26 -2.69 -15.87 16.06
CA ILE A 26 -3.86 -15.98 15.19
C ILE A 26 -3.59 -17.01 14.10
N GLU A 27 -4.57 -17.90 13.89
CA GLU A 27 -4.56 -18.79 12.75
C GLU A 27 -4.90 -18.01 11.48
N ALA A 28 -3.89 -17.46 10.80
CA ALA A 28 -4.06 -16.69 9.57
C ALA A 28 -3.62 -17.47 8.30
N ARG A 29 -4.35 -17.29 7.19
CA ARG A 29 -3.99 -17.81 5.86
C ARG A 29 -4.22 -16.73 4.80
N GLY A 30 -3.40 -16.73 3.76
CA GLY A 30 -3.64 -15.94 2.55
C GLY A 30 -3.85 -16.87 1.35
N ILE A 31 -4.89 -16.62 0.57
CA ILE A 31 -5.09 -17.27 -0.73
C ILE A 31 -5.14 -16.17 -1.77
N VAL A 32 -4.16 -16.16 -2.66
CA VAL A 32 -3.92 -15.03 -3.57
C VAL A 32 -4.00 -15.50 -5.00
N ARG A 33 -4.41 -14.60 -5.90
CA ARG A 33 -4.53 -14.86 -7.32
C ARG A 33 -3.52 -14.01 -8.07
N GLY A 34 -2.34 -14.57 -8.32
CA GLY A 34 -1.36 -14.01 -9.22
C GLY A 34 -0.53 -12.91 -8.56
N ASN A 35 0.23 -13.28 -7.53
CA ASN A 35 1.27 -12.39 -7.01
C ASN A 35 2.24 -12.01 -8.12
N SER A 36 2.69 -10.76 -8.08
CA SER A 36 3.78 -10.33 -8.95
C SER A 36 5.08 -11.04 -8.54
N ARG A 37 6.05 -11.09 -9.46
CA ARG A 37 7.38 -11.66 -9.17
C ARG A 37 8.18 -10.89 -8.11
N TYR A 38 7.70 -9.71 -7.70
CA TYR A 38 8.35 -8.85 -6.71
C TYR A 38 7.62 -8.90 -5.36
N GLU A 39 6.66 -9.80 -5.19
CA GLU A 39 5.94 -9.97 -3.94
C GLU A 39 6.33 -11.27 -3.25
N SER A 40 6.41 -11.23 -1.93
CA SER A 40 6.63 -12.44 -1.13
C SER A 40 5.43 -13.37 -1.23
N SER A 41 5.71 -14.68 -1.39
CA SER A 41 4.73 -15.75 -1.27
C SER A 41 4.78 -16.46 0.09
N GLU A 42 5.57 -15.94 1.04
CA GLU A 42 5.74 -16.57 2.33
C GLU A 42 4.41 -16.60 3.10
N GLY A 43 4.05 -17.78 3.61
CA GLY A 43 2.83 -17.98 4.40
C GLY A 43 1.51 -17.97 3.62
N ILE A 44 1.55 -17.83 2.28
CA ILE A 44 0.36 -17.69 1.43
C ILE A 44 0.32 -18.70 0.28
N CYS A 45 -0.88 -19.05 -0.17
CA CYS A 45 -1.11 -19.90 -1.33
C CYS A 45 -1.37 -19.03 -2.57
N ASP A 46 -0.42 -18.95 -3.49
CA ASP A 46 -0.55 -18.16 -4.72
C ASP A 46 -1.01 -19.02 -5.92
N PHE A 47 -2.13 -18.64 -6.51
CA PHE A 47 -2.70 -19.23 -7.71
C PHE A 47 -2.33 -18.40 -8.95
N GLN A 48 -1.24 -18.79 -9.59
CA GLN A 48 -0.79 -18.23 -10.87
C GLN A 48 -1.67 -18.70 -12.04
N ILE A 49 -2.81 -18.01 -12.25
CA ILE A 49 -3.68 -18.25 -13.42
C ILE A 49 -3.05 -17.62 -14.67
N ARG A 50 -1.98 -18.23 -15.19
CA ARG A 50 -1.24 -17.73 -16.37
C ARG A 50 -1.97 -18.06 -17.68
N GLY A 51 -2.16 -17.05 -18.52
CA GLY A 51 -2.71 -17.18 -19.87
C GLY A 51 -1.68 -16.86 -20.97
N ARG A 52 -1.00 -17.88 -21.50
CA ARG A 52 -0.50 -17.94 -22.90
C ARG A 52 0.00 -19.36 -23.29
N ARG A 53 -0.84 -20.39 -23.11
CA ARG A 53 -0.77 -21.64 -23.90
C ARG A 53 -2.19 -22.13 -24.18
N LYS A 54 -2.41 -22.65 -25.39
CA LYS A 54 -3.72 -23.00 -26.01
C LYS A 54 -4.54 -24.10 -25.29
N ASN A 55 -4.20 -24.52 -24.08
CA ASN A 55 -4.81 -25.70 -23.45
C ASN A 55 -5.98 -25.31 -22.51
N LEU A 56 -7.20 -25.52 -23.00
CA LEU A 56 -8.46 -25.27 -22.28
C LEU A 56 -8.54 -26.06 -20.96
N VAL A 57 -8.08 -27.32 -20.96
CA VAL A 57 -8.14 -28.22 -19.79
C VAL A 57 -7.35 -27.64 -18.63
N HIS A 58 -6.13 -27.16 -18.89
CA HIS A 58 -5.28 -26.55 -17.87
C HIS A 58 -5.93 -25.31 -17.24
N ARG A 59 -6.59 -24.46 -18.06
CA ARG A 59 -7.32 -23.28 -17.53
C ARG A 59 -8.52 -23.69 -16.67
N LEU A 60 -9.27 -24.71 -17.08
CA LEU A 60 -10.39 -25.22 -16.29
C LEU A 60 -9.92 -25.81 -14.97
N MET A 61 -8.84 -26.60 -14.99
CA MET A 61 -8.22 -27.14 -13.77
C MET A 61 -7.76 -26.03 -12.83
N GLN A 62 -7.06 -25.01 -13.31
CA GLN A 62 -6.65 -23.87 -12.48
C GLN A 62 -7.83 -23.14 -11.84
N ARG A 63 -8.94 -22.96 -12.58
CA ARG A 63 -10.16 -22.36 -12.05
C ARG A 63 -10.83 -23.26 -11.01
N ALA A 64 -10.87 -24.57 -11.25
CA ALA A 64 -11.41 -25.54 -10.29
C ALA A 64 -10.57 -25.57 -9.00
N SER A 65 -9.24 -25.60 -9.11
CA SER A 65 -8.33 -25.53 -7.97
C SER A 65 -8.49 -24.24 -7.18
N TRP A 66 -8.64 -23.09 -7.86
CA TRP A 66 -8.96 -21.83 -7.21
C TRP A 66 -10.26 -21.91 -6.43
N TRP A 67 -11.35 -22.36 -7.05
CA TRP A 67 -12.66 -22.44 -6.40
C TRP A 67 -12.67 -23.43 -5.24
N ALA A 68 -11.99 -24.57 -5.38
CA ALA A 68 -11.83 -25.54 -4.30
C ALA A 68 -11.09 -24.91 -3.10
N ALA A 69 -9.97 -24.22 -3.36
CA ALA A 69 -9.21 -23.54 -2.32
C ALA A 69 -9.99 -22.40 -1.66
N LEU A 70 -10.69 -21.58 -2.45
CA LEU A 70 -11.54 -20.51 -1.96
C LEU A 70 -12.67 -21.05 -1.07
N ILE A 71 -13.42 -22.07 -1.53
CA ILE A 71 -14.52 -22.66 -0.74
C ILE A 71 -13.98 -23.27 0.55
N ALA A 72 -12.89 -24.04 0.48
CA ALA A 72 -12.27 -24.62 1.66
C ALA A 72 -11.79 -23.55 2.64
N GLY A 73 -11.15 -22.49 2.14
CA GLY A 73 -10.68 -21.35 2.92
C GLY A 73 -11.82 -20.61 3.60
N VAL A 74 -12.85 -20.21 2.86
CA VAL A 74 -14.00 -19.47 3.40
C VAL A 74 -14.74 -20.31 4.44
N ARG A 75 -14.92 -21.61 4.22
CA ARG A 75 -15.52 -22.50 5.23
C ARG A 75 -14.69 -22.58 6.50
N TRP A 76 -13.36 -22.62 6.38
CA TRP A 76 -12.42 -22.67 7.49
C TRP A 76 -12.32 -21.37 8.28
N ALA A 77 -12.46 -20.20 7.64
CA ALA A 77 -12.25 -18.92 8.31
C ALA A 77 -13.42 -18.50 9.22
N ASP A 78 -13.11 -17.79 10.30
CA ASP A 78 -14.10 -17.07 11.11
C ASP A 78 -14.27 -15.63 10.56
N VAL A 79 -13.17 -15.02 10.12
CA VAL A 79 -13.11 -13.67 9.53
C VAL A 79 -12.49 -13.71 8.14
N ILE A 80 -13.09 -12.99 7.20
CA ILE A 80 -12.56 -12.76 5.85
C ILE A 80 -12.02 -11.33 5.76
N HIS A 81 -10.73 -11.20 5.44
CA HIS A 81 -10.11 -9.93 5.09
C HIS A 81 -9.88 -9.88 3.58
N TRP A 82 -10.62 -9.02 2.88
CA TRP A 82 -10.56 -8.90 1.43
C TRP A 82 -9.76 -7.66 1.02
N HIS A 83 -8.70 -7.84 0.26
CA HIS A 83 -7.84 -6.79 -0.25
C HIS A 83 -8.16 -6.51 -1.72
N PHE A 84 -8.23 -5.23 -2.05
CA PHE A 84 -8.68 -4.65 -3.31
C PHE A 84 -10.14 -4.92 -3.67
N ALA A 85 -10.79 -3.95 -4.31
CA ALA A 85 -12.12 -4.13 -4.87
C ALA A 85 -12.12 -5.06 -6.11
N TRP A 86 -10.95 -5.34 -6.68
CA TRP A 86 -10.77 -6.23 -7.82
C TRP A 86 -10.68 -7.69 -7.37
N GLY A 87 -10.63 -8.60 -8.35
CA GLY A 87 -10.42 -10.02 -8.06
C GLY A 87 -11.68 -10.81 -7.70
N THR A 88 -12.85 -10.16 -7.61
CA THR A 88 -14.12 -10.89 -7.48
C THR A 88 -14.34 -11.81 -8.68
N GLY A 89 -14.89 -12.98 -8.39
CA GLY A 89 -15.16 -14.04 -9.33
C GLY A 89 -16.30 -13.68 -10.27
N TYR A 90 -16.61 -14.61 -11.17
CA TYR A 90 -17.74 -14.45 -12.08
C TYR A 90 -19.03 -14.13 -11.30
N ARG A 91 -19.65 -12.98 -11.61
CA ARG A 91 -20.91 -12.51 -10.97
C ARG A 91 -20.86 -12.44 -9.44
N ASP A 92 -19.68 -12.14 -8.88
CA ASP A 92 -19.43 -11.99 -7.44
C ASP A 92 -19.89 -13.22 -6.63
N LEU A 93 -19.78 -14.42 -7.22
CA LEU A 93 -20.16 -15.68 -6.58
C LEU A 93 -19.36 -15.97 -5.31
N ASP A 94 -18.15 -15.43 -5.21
CA ASP A 94 -17.32 -15.47 -4.01
C ASP A 94 -17.90 -14.63 -2.88
N LEU A 95 -18.29 -13.38 -3.16
CA LEU A 95 -18.95 -12.52 -2.17
C LEU A 95 -20.29 -13.13 -1.72
N LYS A 96 -21.06 -13.69 -2.65
CA LYS A 96 -22.31 -14.41 -2.35
C LYS A 96 -22.06 -15.64 -1.48
N LEU A 97 -21.00 -16.40 -1.72
CA LEU A 97 -20.61 -17.53 -0.88
C LEU A 97 -20.26 -17.08 0.54
N ILE A 98 -19.48 -16.02 0.67
CA ILE A 98 -19.07 -15.45 1.96
C ILE A 98 -20.30 -14.96 2.75
N SER A 99 -21.21 -14.27 2.07
CA SER A 99 -22.48 -13.80 2.65
C SER A 99 -23.40 -14.96 3.03
N ALA A 100 -23.56 -15.98 2.18
CA ALA A 100 -24.41 -17.15 2.44
C ALA A 100 -23.89 -18.04 3.59
N LEU A 101 -22.57 -18.05 3.82
CA LEU A 101 -21.95 -18.73 4.97
C LEU A 101 -21.88 -17.84 6.21
N ASP A 102 -22.51 -16.67 6.16
CA ASP A 102 -22.62 -15.72 7.27
C ASP A 102 -21.27 -15.44 7.95
N LYS A 103 -20.27 -15.04 7.16
CA LYS A 103 -18.92 -14.76 7.65
C LYS A 103 -18.74 -13.31 8.08
N ALA A 104 -18.01 -13.09 9.18
CA ALA A 104 -17.45 -11.78 9.48
C ALA A 104 -16.50 -11.38 8.35
N ALA A 105 -16.67 -10.18 7.80
CA ALA A 105 -15.96 -9.80 6.59
C ALA A 105 -15.64 -8.31 6.57
N ILE A 106 -14.44 -7.99 6.11
CA ILE A 106 -13.95 -6.62 5.94
C ILE A 106 -13.20 -6.50 4.61
N VAL A 107 -13.42 -5.39 3.90
CA VAL A 107 -12.72 -5.06 2.66
C VAL A 107 -11.77 -3.89 2.90
N GLU A 108 -10.52 -4.06 2.44
CA GLU A 108 -9.47 -3.05 2.44
C GLU A 108 -9.15 -2.64 1.01
N PHE A 109 -9.30 -1.34 0.72
CA PHE A 109 -9.10 -0.77 -0.62
C PHE A 109 -7.73 -0.12 -0.73
N TRP A 110 -6.96 -0.35 -1.81
CA TRP A 110 -5.55 0.08 -1.89
C TRP A 110 -5.31 1.28 -2.82
N GLY A 111 -6.38 1.95 -3.22
CA GLY A 111 -6.34 3.20 -3.95
C GLY A 111 -6.60 3.04 -5.43
N SER A 112 -5.84 2.25 -6.19
CA SER A 112 -6.09 2.13 -7.64
C SER A 112 -7.46 1.54 -7.99
N ASP A 113 -8.08 0.86 -7.04
CA ASP A 113 -9.41 0.26 -7.15
C ASP A 113 -10.56 1.22 -6.84
N ILE A 114 -10.31 2.33 -6.14
CA ILE A 114 -11.36 3.29 -5.72
C ILE A 114 -11.02 4.77 -5.94
N ARG A 115 -9.76 5.12 -6.26
CA ARG A 115 -9.29 6.50 -6.44
C ARG A 115 -9.88 7.08 -7.71
N ILE A 116 -10.70 8.11 -7.52
CA ILE A 116 -11.46 8.78 -8.59
C ILE A 116 -10.62 9.99 -9.07
N PRO A 117 -10.16 10.02 -10.34
CA PRO A 117 -9.35 11.11 -10.89
C PRO A 117 -9.97 12.50 -10.71
N GLU A 118 -11.28 12.62 -10.83
CA GLU A 118 -11.99 13.90 -10.68
C GLU A 118 -11.95 14.41 -9.23
N ILE A 119 -12.04 13.51 -8.24
CA ILE A 119 -11.90 13.89 -6.81
C ILE A 119 -10.45 14.20 -6.49
N ALA A 120 -9.51 13.39 -6.99
CA ALA A 120 -8.08 13.61 -6.80
C ALA A 120 -7.66 14.99 -7.35
N SER A 121 -8.08 15.33 -8.56
CA SER A 121 -7.71 16.57 -9.25
C SER A 121 -8.26 17.84 -8.57
N LYS A 122 -9.43 17.76 -7.91
CA LYS A 122 -10.03 18.93 -7.22
C LYS A 122 -9.17 19.50 -6.10
N SER A 123 -8.42 18.63 -5.41
CA SER A 123 -7.64 18.97 -4.23
C SER A 123 -6.13 18.91 -4.46
N ASN A 124 -5.72 18.59 -5.69
CA ASN A 124 -4.34 18.34 -6.05
C ASN A 124 -4.07 18.86 -7.48
N PRO A 125 -3.44 20.05 -7.62
CA PRO A 125 -3.16 20.63 -8.93
C PRO A 125 -2.24 19.73 -9.77
N TYR A 126 -1.34 19.00 -9.16
CA TYR A 126 -0.39 18.12 -9.85
C TYR A 126 -1.02 16.84 -10.39
N PHE A 127 -2.10 16.37 -9.75
CA PHE A 127 -2.84 15.22 -10.28
C PHE A 127 -3.57 15.60 -11.58
N SER A 128 -4.06 16.84 -11.66
CA SER A 128 -4.79 17.34 -12.84
C SER A 128 -3.91 17.43 -14.10
N THR A 129 -2.59 17.44 -13.95
CA THR A 129 -1.63 17.51 -15.06
C THR A 129 -1.19 16.15 -15.59
N ILE A 130 -1.67 15.03 -15.02
CA ILE A 130 -1.35 13.69 -15.52
C ILE A 130 -2.01 13.49 -16.89
N PRO A 131 -1.24 13.27 -17.96
CA PRO A 131 -1.82 12.92 -19.27
C PRO A 131 -2.61 11.62 -19.16
N ASP A 132 -3.83 11.61 -19.71
CA ASP A 132 -4.72 10.45 -19.72
C ASP A 132 -4.92 9.80 -18.33
N ALA A 133 -5.08 10.61 -17.27
CA ALA A 133 -5.32 10.12 -15.91
C ALA A 133 -6.44 9.07 -15.86
N ASP A 134 -7.52 9.27 -16.62
CA ASP A 134 -8.63 8.32 -16.74
C ASP A 134 -8.21 6.98 -17.34
N ALA A 135 -7.27 6.97 -18.29
CA ALA A 135 -6.74 5.75 -18.88
C ALA A 135 -5.77 5.01 -17.94
N ILE A 136 -5.09 5.75 -17.06
CA ILE A 136 -4.16 5.21 -16.07
C ILE A 136 -4.92 4.57 -14.90
N TYR A 137 -5.88 5.31 -14.32
CA TYR A 137 -6.59 4.86 -13.13
C TYR A 137 -7.85 4.05 -13.47
N ARG A 138 -8.54 4.34 -14.58
CA ARG A 138 -9.73 3.61 -15.06
C ARG A 138 -10.80 3.44 -13.98
N VAL A 139 -11.05 4.51 -13.23
CA VAL A 139 -12.05 4.56 -12.16
C VAL A 139 -12.83 5.86 -12.24
N SER A 140 -14.03 5.82 -12.80
CA SER A 140 -15.03 6.88 -12.63
C SER A 140 -15.67 6.82 -11.23
N LEU A 141 -16.34 7.92 -10.82
CA LEU A 141 -17.15 7.95 -9.61
C LEU A 141 -18.16 6.78 -9.57
N GLN A 142 -18.84 6.52 -10.69
CA GLN A 142 -19.82 5.44 -10.80
C GLN A 142 -19.15 4.07 -10.60
N GLU A 143 -17.99 3.82 -11.21
CA GLU A 143 -17.26 2.57 -11.05
C GLU A 143 -16.75 2.37 -9.63
N SER A 144 -16.20 3.40 -8.99
CA SER A 144 -15.78 3.33 -7.58
C SER A 144 -16.96 3.00 -6.68
N ARG A 145 -18.10 3.68 -6.86
CA ARG A 145 -19.31 3.40 -6.08
C ARG A 145 -19.83 1.99 -6.31
N MET A 146 -19.92 1.51 -7.55
CA MET A 146 -20.34 0.13 -7.85
C MET A 146 -19.41 -0.90 -7.20
N ARG A 147 -18.10 -0.66 -7.23
CA ARG A 147 -17.09 -1.50 -6.60
C ARG A 147 -17.24 -1.57 -5.08
N GLN A 148 -17.61 -0.47 -4.44
CA GLN A 148 -17.87 -0.42 -2.99
C GLN A 148 -19.23 -1.02 -2.62
N GLU A 149 -20.29 -0.73 -3.39
CA GLU A 149 -21.65 -1.23 -3.17
C GLU A 149 -21.74 -2.75 -3.14
N LYS A 150 -20.99 -3.47 -3.98
CA LYS A 150 -21.03 -4.94 -3.97
C LYS A 150 -20.53 -5.55 -2.66
N PHE A 151 -19.55 -4.93 -2.00
CA PHE A 151 -19.05 -5.38 -0.69
C PHE A 151 -20.04 -5.03 0.41
N ALA A 152 -20.52 -3.78 0.42
CA ALA A 152 -21.54 -3.32 1.37
C ALA A 152 -22.79 -4.20 1.32
N ARG A 153 -23.33 -4.49 0.12
CA ARG A 153 -24.48 -5.38 -0.07
C ARG A 153 -24.22 -6.84 0.34
N SER A 154 -22.96 -7.24 0.39
CA SER A 154 -22.54 -8.58 0.84
C SER A 154 -22.23 -8.63 2.34
N GLY A 155 -22.47 -7.54 3.08
CA GLY A 155 -22.30 -7.46 4.54
C GLY A 155 -20.86 -7.22 5.00
N PHE A 156 -19.98 -6.71 4.13
CA PHE A 156 -18.61 -6.37 4.50
C PHE A 156 -18.55 -5.01 5.20
N SER A 157 -17.70 -4.91 6.22
CA SER A 157 -17.23 -3.62 6.74
C SER A 157 -16.09 -3.08 5.87
N CYS A 158 -15.71 -1.81 6.05
CA CYS A 158 -14.60 -1.20 5.31
C CYS A 158 -13.40 -0.92 6.21
N LEU A 159 -12.21 -1.29 5.74
CA LEU A 159 -10.92 -0.86 6.26
C LEU A 159 -10.31 0.14 5.28
N VAL A 160 -9.89 1.31 5.77
CA VAL A 160 -9.27 2.36 4.95
C VAL A 160 -7.76 2.37 5.22
N PRO A 161 -6.91 2.00 4.24
CA PRO A 161 -5.47 2.04 4.43
C PRO A 161 -4.93 3.44 4.15
N GLY A 162 -4.75 4.18 5.24
CA GLY A 162 -4.10 5.48 5.25
C GLY A 162 -5.02 6.68 4.98
N PRO A 163 -4.58 7.88 5.39
CA PRO A 163 -5.42 9.07 5.47
C PRO A 163 -5.82 9.67 4.11
N GLU A 164 -5.09 9.36 3.04
CA GLU A 164 -5.40 9.86 1.69
C GLU A 164 -6.66 9.18 1.12
N LEU A 165 -6.90 7.91 1.45
CA LEU A 165 -8.00 7.17 0.83
C LEU A 165 -9.38 7.50 1.38
N LEU A 166 -9.45 8.16 2.54
CA LEU A 166 -10.69 8.63 3.16
C LEU A 166 -11.53 9.49 2.21
N ASP A 167 -10.90 10.23 1.29
CA ASP A 167 -11.60 11.09 0.33
C ASP A 167 -12.40 10.30 -0.73
N TYR A 168 -12.14 9.00 -0.90
CA TYR A 168 -12.75 8.16 -1.93
C TYR A 168 -13.75 7.13 -1.38
N ILE A 169 -13.83 7.00 -0.06
CA ILE A 169 -14.77 6.07 0.60
C ILE A 169 -16.18 6.64 0.53
N GLN A 170 -17.12 5.82 0.07
CA GLN A 170 -18.55 6.12 0.07
C GLN A 170 -19.11 5.81 1.46
N THR A 171 -19.04 6.79 2.36
CA THR A 171 -19.36 6.62 3.78
C THR A 171 -20.82 6.22 4.03
N ASP A 172 -21.72 6.53 3.10
CA ASP A 172 -23.12 6.09 3.13
C ASP A 172 -23.30 4.58 2.92
N LEU A 173 -22.32 3.90 2.32
CA LEU A 173 -22.36 2.45 2.07
C LEU A 173 -21.83 1.64 3.25
N PHE A 174 -20.93 2.21 4.04
CA PHE A 174 -20.23 1.52 5.13
C PHE A 174 -20.58 2.18 6.46
N PRO A 175 -21.59 1.67 7.19
CA PRO A 175 -21.97 2.22 8.49
C PRO A 175 -20.85 2.07 9.54
N ARG A 176 -19.90 1.15 9.30
CA ARG A 176 -18.68 0.99 10.09
C ARG A 176 -17.46 1.03 9.20
N GLN A 177 -16.53 1.87 9.60
CA GLN A 177 -15.26 2.10 8.93
C GLN A 177 -14.15 1.98 9.97
N TYR A 178 -13.12 1.25 9.60
CA TYR A 178 -11.90 1.12 10.36
C TYR A 178 -10.76 1.76 9.56
N ALA A 179 -9.69 2.14 10.23
CA ALA A 179 -8.48 2.65 9.59
C ALA A 179 -7.32 1.70 9.88
N SER A 180 -6.39 1.62 8.93
CA SER A 180 -5.11 0.94 9.09
C SER A 180 -4.07 1.67 8.23
N VAL A 181 -2.83 1.21 8.26
CA VAL A 181 -1.78 1.62 7.33
C VAL A 181 -1.04 0.38 6.80
N ALA A 182 -0.29 0.55 5.72
CA ALA A 182 0.51 -0.53 5.16
C ALA A 182 1.58 -1.00 6.16
N ALA A 183 1.77 -2.31 6.29
CA ALA A 183 2.70 -2.90 7.24
C ALA A 183 4.02 -3.31 6.58
N LEU A 184 5.10 -3.32 7.34
CA LEU A 184 6.35 -4.02 7.01
C LEU A 184 6.98 -4.58 8.29
N PHE A 185 7.93 -5.50 8.17
CA PHE A 185 8.71 -5.96 9.34
C PHE A 185 9.98 -5.13 9.48
N PRO A 186 10.09 -4.18 10.42
CA PRO A 186 11.27 -3.31 10.51
C PRO A 186 12.55 -4.09 10.77
N SER A 187 12.46 -5.30 11.33
CA SER A 187 13.57 -6.23 11.54
C SER A 187 14.19 -6.76 10.25
N GLU A 188 13.45 -6.76 9.14
CA GLU A 188 13.95 -7.16 7.81
C GLU A 188 14.73 -6.04 7.10
N TYR A 189 14.68 -4.81 7.65
CA TYR A 189 15.34 -3.63 7.11
C TYR A 189 16.40 -3.17 8.11
N ILE A 190 17.63 -3.67 7.95
CA ILE A 190 18.76 -3.24 8.79
C ILE A 190 19.07 -1.77 8.43
N PRO A 191 18.93 -0.82 9.36
CA PRO A 191 19.08 0.59 9.04
C PRO A 191 20.52 0.93 8.62
N SER A 192 20.63 1.90 7.73
CA SER A 192 21.87 2.51 7.27
C SER A 192 21.64 4.01 7.27
N PHE A 193 21.90 4.69 8.39
CA PHE A 193 21.67 6.13 8.47
C PHE A 193 22.69 6.88 7.60
N PRO A 194 22.30 7.94 6.87
CA PRO A 194 23.25 8.76 6.12
C PRO A 194 24.39 9.25 7.03
N ASP A 195 25.63 9.15 6.55
CA ASP A 195 26.78 9.72 7.28
C ASP A 195 26.76 11.26 7.11
N PRO A 196 26.68 12.03 8.22
CA PRO A 196 26.70 13.49 8.14
C PRO A 196 27.93 14.07 7.43
N ASN A 197 29.05 13.34 7.44
CA ASN A 197 30.30 13.80 6.85
C ASN A 197 30.49 13.34 5.39
N HIS A 198 29.53 12.60 4.81
CA HIS A 198 29.63 12.14 3.43
C HIS A 198 29.61 13.36 2.48
N PRO A 199 30.73 13.69 1.80
CA PRO A 199 30.86 14.97 1.10
C PRO A 199 30.07 15.01 -0.21
N ARG A 200 29.63 13.85 -0.70
CA ARG A 200 28.95 13.68 -1.99
C ARG A 200 27.74 12.76 -1.81
N PRO A 201 26.59 13.27 -1.36
CA PRO A 201 25.45 12.43 -1.03
C PRO A 201 24.89 11.71 -2.25
N VAL A 202 24.33 10.53 -2.04
CA VAL A 202 23.65 9.75 -3.08
C VAL A 202 22.15 9.97 -3.00
N ILE A 203 21.56 10.54 -4.05
CA ILE A 203 20.12 10.77 -4.17
C ILE A 203 19.51 9.68 -5.02
N ALA A 204 18.42 9.06 -4.56
CA ALA A 204 17.73 8.00 -5.30
C ALA A 204 16.27 8.36 -5.60
N HIS A 205 15.78 7.88 -6.74
CA HIS A 205 14.36 7.92 -7.10
C HIS A 205 13.96 6.59 -7.74
N MET A 206 12.88 5.97 -7.26
CA MET A 206 12.44 4.64 -7.72
C MET A 206 10.99 4.63 -8.24
N PRO A 207 10.74 5.14 -9.46
CA PRO A 207 9.40 5.22 -9.99
C PRO A 207 8.94 3.86 -10.54
N SER A 208 7.79 3.37 -10.07
CA SER A 208 7.08 2.25 -10.70
C SER A 208 6.43 2.66 -12.03
N ASN A 209 5.90 3.89 -12.08
CA ASN A 209 5.42 4.55 -13.28
C ASN A 209 5.95 5.99 -13.25
N LYS A 210 6.78 6.36 -14.24
CA LYS A 210 7.48 7.64 -14.27
C LYS A 210 6.53 8.85 -14.28
N THR A 211 5.44 8.75 -15.05
CA THR A 211 4.43 9.82 -15.16
C THR A 211 3.72 10.01 -13.83
N VAL A 212 3.21 8.92 -13.24
CA VAL A 212 2.47 8.99 -11.96
C VAL A 212 3.37 9.36 -10.78
N LYS A 213 4.68 9.13 -10.88
CA LYS A 213 5.63 9.46 -9.82
C LYS A 213 6.26 10.85 -9.98
N GLY A 214 6.01 11.53 -11.10
CA GLY A 214 6.54 12.86 -11.38
C GLY A 214 8.04 12.87 -11.69
N THR A 215 8.54 11.82 -12.36
CA THR A 215 9.98 11.65 -12.60
C THR A 215 10.60 12.80 -13.39
N ASP A 216 9.88 13.42 -14.33
CA ASP A 216 10.42 14.53 -15.12
C ASP A 216 10.73 15.76 -14.24
N PHE A 217 9.90 16.01 -13.22
CA PHE A 217 10.14 17.07 -12.23
C PHE A 217 11.36 16.76 -11.36
N VAL A 218 11.54 15.49 -10.97
CA VAL A 218 12.74 15.04 -10.26
C VAL A 218 13.99 15.27 -11.12
N MET A 219 13.95 14.88 -12.39
CA MET A 219 15.09 15.07 -13.31
C MET A 219 15.44 16.55 -13.47
N SER A 220 14.45 17.42 -13.64
CA SER A 220 14.65 18.87 -13.73
C SER A 220 15.32 19.46 -12.48
N ALA A 221 14.85 19.10 -11.28
CA ALA A 221 15.47 19.53 -10.03
C ALA A 221 16.92 19.05 -9.90
N ILE A 222 17.18 17.79 -10.24
CA ILE A 222 18.52 17.20 -10.22
C ILE A 222 19.47 17.90 -11.20
N GLU A 223 19.03 18.16 -12.43
CA GLU A 223 19.82 18.86 -13.44
C GLU A 223 20.18 20.27 -13.01
N SER A 224 19.21 21.01 -12.46
CA SER A 224 19.42 22.34 -11.89
C SER A 224 20.49 22.32 -10.78
N LEU A 225 20.36 21.42 -9.80
CA LEU A 225 21.25 21.35 -8.65
C LEU A 225 22.66 20.87 -9.00
N LYS A 226 22.82 20.00 -10.00
CA LYS A 226 24.14 19.53 -10.47
C LYS A 226 25.04 20.65 -11.00
N THR A 227 24.48 21.79 -11.37
CA THR A 227 25.27 22.97 -11.79
C THR A 227 25.94 23.69 -10.61
N ARG A 228 25.45 23.46 -9.38
CA ARG A 228 25.87 24.18 -8.16
C ARG A 228 26.48 23.26 -7.09
N TYR A 229 26.14 21.98 -7.10
CA TYR A 229 26.49 21.02 -6.04
C TYR A 229 27.04 19.71 -6.59
N ASP A 230 27.95 19.08 -5.86
CA ASP A 230 28.48 17.74 -6.18
C ASP A 230 27.71 16.67 -5.39
N PHE A 231 27.02 15.78 -6.12
CA PHE A 231 26.26 14.66 -5.57
C PHE A 231 26.01 13.60 -6.64
N ASP A 232 25.68 12.38 -6.22
CA ASP A 232 25.31 11.30 -7.13
C ASP A 232 23.79 11.18 -7.22
N PHE A 233 23.29 10.84 -8.41
CA PHE A 233 21.86 10.56 -8.61
C PHE A 233 21.65 9.19 -9.23
N ARG A 234 20.74 8.41 -8.65
CA ARG A 234 20.36 7.06 -9.09
C ARG A 234 18.86 7.00 -9.40
N LEU A 235 18.55 6.90 -10.69
CA LEU A 235 17.19 6.54 -11.14
C LEU A 235 17.04 5.01 -11.13
N ILE A 236 16.32 4.48 -10.15
CA ILE A 236 16.10 3.05 -9.95
C ILE A 236 14.84 2.64 -10.70
N HIS A 237 14.97 1.92 -11.82
CA HIS A 237 13.82 1.48 -12.60
C HIS A 237 14.07 0.10 -13.23
N ASN A 238 13.05 -0.75 -13.25
CA ASN A 238 13.10 -2.12 -13.80
C ASN A 238 14.22 -3.01 -13.22
N VAL A 239 14.52 -2.86 -11.94
CA VAL A 239 15.46 -3.72 -11.19
C VAL A 239 14.71 -4.74 -10.33
N GLY A 240 15.36 -5.87 -10.04
CA GLY A 240 14.85 -6.86 -9.08
C GLY A 240 14.79 -6.30 -7.66
N GLN A 241 13.88 -6.83 -6.84
CA GLN A 241 13.57 -6.31 -5.49
C GLN A 241 14.81 -6.22 -4.59
N ASP A 242 15.60 -7.29 -4.46
CA ASP A 242 16.81 -7.30 -3.63
C ASP A 242 17.82 -6.23 -4.05
N LYS A 243 18.00 -6.07 -5.37
CA LYS A 243 18.89 -5.05 -5.92
C LYS A 243 18.33 -3.64 -5.66
N ALA A 244 17.03 -3.45 -5.79
CA ALA A 244 16.36 -2.20 -5.51
C ALA A 244 16.53 -1.79 -4.04
N LEU A 245 16.30 -2.73 -3.10
CA LEU A 245 16.47 -2.51 -1.67
C LEU A 245 17.93 -2.16 -1.32
N ASN A 246 18.91 -2.84 -1.91
CA ASN A 246 20.31 -2.47 -1.73
C ASN A 246 20.61 -1.06 -2.25
N MET A 247 20.07 -0.69 -3.42
CA MET A 247 20.25 0.66 -3.95
C MET A 247 19.59 1.75 -3.08
N ILE A 248 18.46 1.46 -2.43
CA ILE A 248 17.85 2.35 -1.43
C ILE A 248 18.71 2.41 -0.17
N ARG A 249 19.22 1.26 0.30
CA ARG A 249 20.11 1.19 1.47
C ARG A 249 21.39 2.01 1.28
N ASP A 250 21.88 2.08 0.05
CA ASP A 250 23.11 2.80 -0.30
C ASP A 250 22.87 4.27 -0.69
N CYS A 251 21.62 4.76 -0.67
CA CYS A 251 21.36 6.18 -0.87
C CYS A 251 21.41 6.97 0.45
N ASP A 252 21.60 8.28 0.36
CA ASP A 252 21.53 9.22 1.49
C ASP A 252 20.21 9.98 1.52
N ILE A 253 19.52 10.11 0.37
CA ILE A 253 18.24 10.80 0.23
C ILE A 253 17.35 9.99 -0.71
N MET A 254 16.08 9.77 -0.33
CA MET A 254 15.08 9.13 -1.18
C MET A 254 14.03 10.13 -1.66
N LEU A 255 13.80 10.19 -2.96
CA LEU A 255 12.75 11.00 -3.59
C LEU A 255 11.59 10.08 -4.02
N ASP A 256 10.38 10.32 -3.52
CA ASP A 256 9.16 9.56 -3.88
C ASP A 256 8.01 10.51 -4.27
N GLN A 257 7.07 9.98 -5.06
CA GLN A 257 5.82 10.58 -5.56
C GLN A 257 5.68 12.12 -5.49
N PHE A 258 5.85 12.80 -6.62
CA PHE A 258 5.63 14.26 -6.74
C PHE A 258 4.31 14.63 -7.45
N ILE A 259 3.34 13.71 -7.43
CA ILE A 259 2.06 13.87 -8.14
C ILE A 259 0.89 13.52 -7.23
N VAL A 260 0.81 12.27 -6.74
CA VAL A 260 -0.39 11.76 -6.04
C VAL A 260 -0.74 12.56 -4.78
N GLY A 261 0.26 13.11 -4.10
CA GLY A 261 0.07 13.87 -2.85
C GLY A 261 -0.01 12.96 -1.63
N SER A 262 0.63 11.79 -1.68
CA SER A 262 0.73 10.82 -0.60
C SER A 262 2.01 9.98 -0.75
N TYR A 263 2.39 9.28 0.32
CA TYR A 263 3.55 8.40 0.38
C TYR A 263 3.18 6.96 0.01
N GLY A 264 4.17 6.16 -0.39
CA GLY A 264 3.97 4.77 -0.80
C GLY A 264 4.92 3.80 -0.11
N MET A 265 4.87 2.53 -0.51
CA MET A 265 5.73 1.48 0.07
C MET A 265 7.22 1.81 -0.02
N VAL A 266 7.66 2.44 -1.12
CA VAL A 266 9.05 2.87 -1.29
C VAL A 266 9.48 3.88 -0.21
N SER A 267 8.58 4.82 0.13
CA SER A 267 8.81 5.74 1.24
C SER A 267 8.96 4.98 2.56
N LEU A 268 8.12 3.96 2.80
CA LEU A 268 8.18 3.15 4.01
C LEU A 268 9.47 2.32 4.11
N GLU A 269 9.86 1.67 3.00
CA GLU A 269 11.11 0.89 2.91
C GLU A 269 12.34 1.77 3.13
N ALA A 270 12.35 2.97 2.54
CA ALA A 270 13.43 3.95 2.73
C ALA A 270 13.51 4.44 4.19
N MET A 271 12.38 4.79 4.80
CA MET A 271 12.34 5.17 6.22
C MET A 271 12.75 4.00 7.13
N ALA A 272 12.37 2.76 6.81
CA ALA A 272 12.76 1.57 7.55
C ALA A 272 14.28 1.34 7.49
N LEU A 273 14.91 1.69 6.37
CA LEU A 273 16.36 1.71 6.19
C LEU A 273 17.05 2.95 6.79
N GLY A 274 16.29 3.85 7.43
CA GLY A 274 16.81 5.07 8.05
C GLY A 274 17.15 6.18 7.06
N LYS A 275 16.52 6.20 5.88
CA LYS A 275 16.75 7.22 4.83
C LYS A 275 15.73 8.34 4.93
N PRO A 276 16.15 9.61 4.85
CA PRO A 276 15.21 10.72 4.73
C PRO A 276 14.45 10.62 3.41
N VAL A 277 13.14 10.84 3.46
CA VAL A 277 12.24 10.78 2.30
C VAL A 277 11.68 12.16 2.03
N LEU A 278 11.85 12.63 0.80
CA LEU A 278 11.19 13.82 0.26
C LEU A 278 10.07 13.34 -0.68
N CYS A 279 8.85 13.79 -0.41
CA CYS A 279 7.65 13.37 -1.14
C CYS A 279 6.63 14.51 -1.14
N TYR A 280 5.79 14.56 -2.18
CA TYR A 280 4.67 15.49 -2.18
C TYR A 280 3.52 14.97 -1.31
N LEU A 281 3.11 15.79 -0.34
CA LEU A 281 1.95 15.59 0.52
C LEU A 281 0.94 16.71 0.25
N LYS A 282 -0.25 16.36 -0.25
CA LYS A 282 -1.29 17.36 -0.57
C LYS A 282 -1.83 18.01 0.71
N ALA A 283 -2.17 19.29 0.65
CA ALA A 283 -2.58 20.04 1.84
C ALA A 283 -3.71 19.37 2.66
N PRO A 284 -4.77 18.78 2.06
CA PRO A 284 -5.83 18.13 2.84
C PRO A 284 -5.41 16.90 3.64
N ILE A 285 -4.28 16.25 3.35
CA ILE A 285 -3.84 15.07 4.11
C ILE A 285 -3.03 15.45 5.34
N LEU A 286 -2.39 16.63 5.36
CA LEU A 286 -1.49 17.04 6.45
C LEU A 286 -2.14 16.99 7.83
N PRO A 287 -3.38 17.49 8.04
CA PRO A 287 -4.03 17.43 9.35
C PRO A 287 -4.39 16.01 9.83
N ARG A 288 -4.32 15.01 8.94
CA ARG A 288 -4.65 13.61 9.22
C ARG A 288 -3.41 12.76 9.52
N LEU A 289 -2.22 13.32 9.35
CA LEU A 289 -0.96 12.62 9.62
C LEU A 289 -0.59 12.76 11.10
N PRO A 290 0.11 11.76 11.68
CA PRO A 290 0.67 11.91 13.01
C PRO A 290 1.58 13.13 13.13
N ILE A 291 1.64 13.74 14.31
CA ILE A 291 2.45 14.94 14.56
C ILE A 291 3.95 14.71 14.33
N ASP A 292 4.40 13.46 14.48
CA ASP A 292 5.77 13.00 14.31
C ASP A 292 6.02 12.42 12.90
N PHE A 293 5.19 12.75 11.90
CA PHE A 293 5.36 12.29 10.52
C PHE A 293 6.66 12.86 9.89
N PRO A 294 7.65 12.01 9.53
CA PRO A 294 9.00 12.47 9.23
C PRO A 294 9.27 12.74 7.75
N VAL A 295 8.32 12.44 6.87
CA VAL A 295 8.47 12.70 5.43
C VAL A 295 8.49 14.20 5.19
N VAL A 296 9.50 14.65 4.46
CA VAL A 296 9.71 16.05 4.13
C VAL A 296 8.85 16.41 2.94
N ASN A 297 7.90 17.33 3.13
CA ASN A 297 6.98 17.72 2.08
C ASN A 297 7.69 18.59 1.03
N ALA A 298 7.73 18.12 -0.22
CA ALA A 298 8.24 18.86 -1.36
C ALA A 298 7.30 18.66 -2.57
N ASN A 299 7.11 19.70 -3.38
CA ASN A 299 6.27 19.69 -4.56
C ASN A 299 7.09 20.00 -5.82
N GLN A 300 6.42 20.08 -6.97
CA GLN A 300 7.10 20.24 -8.26
C GLN A 300 7.79 21.59 -8.41
N GLU A 301 7.31 22.62 -7.72
CA GLU A 301 7.87 23.97 -7.79
C GLU A 301 9.06 24.17 -6.84
N ASN A 302 9.05 23.52 -5.67
CA ASN A 302 10.06 23.75 -4.63
C ASN A 302 11.02 22.57 -4.40
N LEU A 303 10.91 21.48 -5.17
CA LEU A 303 11.75 20.29 -4.97
C LEU A 303 13.24 20.62 -4.98
N ALA A 304 13.70 21.50 -5.87
CA ALA A 304 15.11 21.88 -5.93
C ALA A 304 15.58 22.57 -4.64
N ASP A 305 14.80 23.52 -4.13
CA ASP A 305 15.14 24.27 -2.91
C ASP A 305 15.12 23.38 -1.67
N VAL A 306 14.09 22.53 -1.54
CA VAL A 306 14.00 21.58 -0.43
C VAL A 306 15.13 20.55 -0.51
N LEU A 307 15.46 20.05 -1.69
CA LEU A 307 16.54 19.09 -1.88
C LEU A 307 17.92 19.70 -1.60
N GLU A 308 18.11 20.98 -1.94
CA GLU A 308 19.34 21.74 -1.64
C GLU A 308 19.67 21.70 -0.15
N GLU A 309 18.70 21.92 0.73
CA GLU A 309 18.87 21.83 2.19
C GLU A 309 19.46 20.48 2.61
N PHE A 310 19.00 19.39 1.98
CA PHE A 310 19.47 18.05 2.29
C PHE A 310 20.78 17.71 1.61
N ILE A 311 21.17 18.38 0.53
CA ILE A 311 22.49 18.20 -0.10
C ILE A 311 23.58 18.83 0.78
N VAL A 312 23.34 20.04 1.27
CA VAL A 312 24.36 20.82 2.01
C VAL A 312 24.43 20.48 3.50
N ASP A 313 23.35 19.97 4.10
CA ASP A 313 23.30 19.65 5.53
C ASP A 313 23.23 18.13 5.76
N GLY A 314 24.40 17.52 6.00
CA GLY A 314 24.50 16.09 6.31
C GLY A 314 23.91 15.70 7.65
N GLN A 315 23.90 16.60 8.65
CA GLN A 315 23.30 16.32 9.95
C GLN A 315 21.78 16.24 9.83
N ARG A 316 21.17 17.14 9.06
CA ARG A 316 19.74 17.10 8.73
C ARG A 316 19.35 15.79 8.04
N ARG A 317 20.13 15.30 7.08
CA ARG A 317 19.90 13.98 6.45
C ARG A 317 19.85 12.86 7.49
N HIS A 318 20.85 12.83 8.38
CA HIS A 318 20.98 11.82 9.43
C HIS A 318 19.79 11.87 10.41
N ASP A 319 19.45 13.06 10.90
CA ASP A 319 18.40 13.23 11.91
C ASP A 319 17.02 12.88 11.36
N ILE A 320 16.67 13.33 10.16
CA ILE A 320 15.40 12.96 9.51
C ILE A 320 15.37 11.46 9.21
N GLY A 321 16.50 10.85 8.82
CA GLY A 321 16.62 9.40 8.65
C GLY A 321 16.31 8.63 9.93
N ARG A 322 16.81 9.10 11.08
CA ARG A 322 16.51 8.51 12.40
C ARG A 322 15.04 8.65 12.78
N LEU A 323 14.43 9.81 12.52
CA LEU A 323 13.00 10.03 12.73
C LEU A 323 12.15 9.12 11.83
N GLY A 324 12.57 8.93 10.57
CA GLY A 324 12.00 7.97 9.63
C GLY A 324 11.95 6.56 10.22
N ARG A 325 13.08 6.07 10.74
CA ARG A 325 13.15 4.75 11.35
C ARG A 325 12.23 4.61 12.55
N ALA A 326 12.25 5.59 13.46
CA ALA A 326 11.42 5.56 14.66
C ALA A 326 9.92 5.58 14.32
N TYR A 327 9.52 6.36 13.30
CA TYR A 327 8.15 6.39 12.81
C TYR A 327 7.69 5.02 12.27
N ILE A 328 8.57 4.33 11.53
CA ILE A 328 8.27 2.99 11.02
C ILE A 328 8.06 1.98 12.15
N GLU A 329 8.95 1.94 13.13
CA GLU A 329 8.84 1.03 14.29
C GLU A 329 7.58 1.31 15.12
N LYS A 330 7.13 2.57 15.16
CA LYS A 330 5.95 2.99 15.93
C LYS A 330 4.63 2.73 15.21
N TYR A 331 4.53 3.02 13.91
CA TYR A 331 3.24 3.05 13.20
C TYR A 331 3.10 2.03 12.07
N HIS A 332 4.20 1.49 11.55
CA HIS A 332 4.18 0.59 10.38
C HIS A 332 4.75 -0.80 10.67
N ASP A 333 5.20 -1.06 11.89
CA ASP A 333 5.61 -2.40 12.30
C ASP A 333 4.43 -3.36 12.18
N ALA A 334 4.62 -4.43 11.42
CA ALA A 334 3.60 -5.44 11.20
C ALA A 334 3.08 -6.05 12.50
N GLN A 335 3.86 -6.10 13.59
CA GLN A 335 3.40 -6.53 14.90
C GLN A 335 2.38 -5.55 15.51
N VAL A 336 2.60 -4.24 15.37
CA VAL A 336 1.66 -3.20 15.84
C VAL A 336 0.36 -3.31 15.05
N ILE A 337 0.45 -3.36 13.72
CA ILE A 337 -0.72 -3.48 12.84
C ILE A 337 -1.48 -4.80 13.07
N ALA A 338 -0.78 -5.90 13.34
CA ALA A 338 -1.45 -7.16 13.68
C ALA A 338 -2.28 -7.04 14.96
N GLY A 339 -1.79 -6.32 15.98
CA GLY A 339 -2.56 -6.03 17.20
C GLY A 339 -3.85 -5.27 16.90
N GLU A 340 -3.75 -4.18 16.14
CA GLU A 340 -4.92 -3.38 15.73
C GLU A 340 -5.93 -4.20 14.91
N LEU A 341 -5.45 -5.01 13.96
CA LEU A 341 -6.30 -5.88 13.17
C LEU A 341 -7.01 -6.95 14.01
N ILE A 342 -6.35 -7.49 15.04
CA ILE A 342 -6.97 -8.45 15.96
C ILE A 342 -8.16 -7.83 16.69
N GLU A 343 -8.02 -6.59 17.18
CA GLU A 343 -9.11 -5.86 17.82
C GLU A 343 -10.28 -5.62 16.85
N ILE A 344 -9.97 -5.20 15.62
CA ILE A 344 -10.97 -5.01 14.56
C ILE A 344 -11.72 -6.32 14.27
N TYR A 345 -10.99 -7.43 14.13
CA TYR A 345 -11.58 -8.73 13.86
C TYR A 345 -12.46 -9.22 15.01
N GLN A 346 -12.06 -8.96 16.26
CA GLN A 346 -12.86 -9.29 17.42
C GLN A 346 -14.17 -8.47 17.43
N ASP A 347 -14.11 -7.17 17.16
CA ASP A 347 -15.31 -6.33 17.04
C ASP A 347 -16.26 -6.85 15.95
N LEU A 348 -15.73 -7.24 14.77
CA LEU A 348 -16.56 -7.83 13.70
C LEU A 348 -17.27 -9.11 14.13
N LEU A 349 -16.63 -9.94 14.97
CA LEU A 349 -17.22 -11.17 15.48
C LEU A 349 -18.28 -10.89 16.55
N ASP A 350 -17.99 -10.03 17.52
CA ASP A 350 -18.88 -9.72 18.65
C ASP A 350 -20.20 -9.11 18.17
N ASN A 351 -20.13 -8.19 17.21
CA ASN A 351 -21.31 -7.54 16.67
C ASN A 351 -22.18 -8.46 15.81
N ARG A 352 -21.62 -9.57 15.31
CA ARG A 352 -22.40 -10.61 14.65
C ARG A 352 -23.15 -11.49 15.65
N VAL A 353 -22.55 -11.77 16.81
CA VAL A 353 -23.21 -12.52 17.90
C VAL A 353 -24.39 -11.71 18.48
N GLY A 354 -24.23 -10.40 18.65
CA GLY A 354 -25.30 -9.52 19.14
C GLY A 354 -26.53 -9.42 18.23
N LEU A 355 -26.36 -9.61 16.91
CA LEU A 355 -27.48 -9.66 15.96
C LEU A 355 -28.27 -10.97 16.01
N HIS A 356 -27.63 -12.07 16.45
CA HIS A 356 -28.25 -13.39 16.53
C HIS A 356 -28.81 -13.71 17.93
N GLY A 357 -28.33 -13.04 18.99
CA GLY A 357 -28.85 -13.18 20.35
C GLY A 357 -30.19 -12.49 20.62
N ASN A 358 -30.70 -11.71 19.66
CA ASN A 358 -31.98 -10.97 19.72
C ASN A 358 -33.07 -11.58 18.79
N ARG A 359 -32.92 -12.83 18.35
CA ARG A 359 -33.90 -13.52 17.49
C ARG A 359 -34.60 -14.67 18.18
#